data_AF-A0A952PH22-F1
#
_entry.id   AF-A0A952PH22-F1
#
_cell.length_a   1.000
_cell.length_b   1.000
_cell.length_c   1.000
_cell.angle_alpha   90.00
_cell.angle_beta   90.00
_cell.angle_gamma   90.00
#
_symmetry.space_group_name_H-M   'P 1'
#
loop_
_entity.id
_entity.type
_entity.pdbx_description
1 polymer ?
#
loop_
_entity_poly.entity_id
_entity_poly.type
_entity_poly.pdbx_seq_one_letter_code
_entity_poly.pdbx_strand_id
1 'polypeptide(L)'
;MAEEITPELFNHLVELAALELTPQEGEYLRGELNNQLKSIDELAAIQIPEGTPLAAHGVPFPPELRPAARPDEAQPSGLNAEIVAGAPETAEGYLHVPGIPHQELD
;
A
#
# COMPACT_ATOMS: atom_id res chain seq x y z
N MET A 1 17.31 -24.39 -5.55
CA MET A 1 15.88 -24.13 -5.28
C MET A 1 15.42 -23.26 -6.43
N ALA A 2 14.28 -23.56 -7.04
CA ALA A 2 13.73 -22.66 -8.06
C ALA A 2 13.37 -21.34 -7.37
N GLU A 3 13.60 -20.22 -8.05
CA GLU A 3 13.16 -18.91 -7.55
C GLU A 3 11.63 -18.88 -7.58
N GLU A 4 11.02 -18.53 -6.44
CA GLU A 4 9.57 -18.48 -6.31
C GLU A 4 9.01 -17.22 -6.96
N ILE A 5 9.73 -16.10 -6.83
CA ILE A 5 9.40 -14.87 -7.54
C ILE A 5 10.12 -14.88 -8.88
N THR A 6 9.38 -15.31 -9.90
CA THR A 6 9.82 -15.26 -11.30
C THR A 6 9.88 -13.81 -11.80
N PRO A 7 10.59 -13.52 -12.90
CA PRO A 7 10.60 -12.20 -13.52
C PRO A 7 9.20 -11.67 -13.84
N GLU A 8 8.31 -12.54 -14.33
CA GLU A 8 6.94 -12.17 -14.68
C GLU A 8 6.14 -11.75 -13.45
N LEU A 9 6.24 -12.52 -12.35
CA LEU A 9 5.58 -12.18 -11.10
C LEU A 9 6.15 -10.89 -10.51
N PHE A 10 7.47 -10.73 -10.52
CA PHE A 10 8.12 -9.51 -10.04
C PHE A 10 7.65 -8.27 -10.80
N ASN A 11 7.60 -8.33 -12.13
CA ASN A 11 7.13 -7.22 -12.96
C ASN A 11 5.68 -6.85 -12.65
N HIS A 12 4.83 -7.84 -12.39
CA HIS A 12 3.45 -7.57 -11.98
C HIS A 12 3.37 -6.89 -10.59
N LEU A 13 4.20 -7.31 -9.63
CA LEU A 13 4.28 -6.66 -8.32
C LEU A 13 4.78 -5.21 -8.42
N VAL A 14 5.74 -4.95 -9.30
CA VAL A 14 6.27 -3.60 -9.58
C VAL A 14 5.18 -2.69 -10.15
N GLU A 15 4.38 -3.21 -11.08
CA GLU A 15 3.22 -2.50 -11.64
C GLU A 15 2.18 -2.16 -10.57
N LEU A 16 1.80 -3.14 -9.74
CA LEU A 16 0.85 -2.92 -8.63
C LEU A 16 1.36 -1.88 -7.61
N ALA A 17 2.67 -1.81 -7.41
CA ALA A 17 3.30 -0.85 -6.51
C ALA A 17 3.50 0.54 -7.14
N ALA A 18 3.16 0.73 -8.42
CA ALA A 18 3.39 1.96 -9.18
C ALA A 18 4.88 2.41 -9.14
N LEU A 19 5.80 1.46 -9.26
CA LEU A 19 7.24 1.72 -9.29
C LEU A 19 7.77 1.63 -10.73
N GLU A 20 8.60 2.59 -11.11
CA GLU A 20 9.40 2.52 -12.33
C GLU A 20 10.83 2.13 -11.97
N LEU A 21 11.28 0.97 -12.44
CA LEU A 21 12.61 0.42 -12.15
C LEU A 21 13.40 0.22 -13.43
N THR A 22 14.70 0.50 -13.37
CA THR A 22 15.61 0.06 -14.43
C THR A 22 15.74 -1.47 -14.43
N PRO A 23 16.15 -2.09 -15.55
CA PRO A 23 16.36 -3.54 -15.61
C PRO A 23 17.36 -4.05 -14.55
N GLN A 24 18.38 -3.25 -14.23
CA GLN A 24 19.39 -3.60 -13.23
C GLN A 24 18.82 -3.57 -11.81
N GLU A 25 18.03 -2.54 -11.47
CA GLU A 25 17.34 -2.46 -10.18
C GLU A 25 16.32 -3.58 -10.01
N GLY A 26 15.57 -3.87 -11.08
CA GLY A 26 14.58 -4.96 -11.06
C GLY A 26 15.22 -6.31 -10.80
N GLU A 27 16.31 -6.65 -11.48
CA GLU A 27 17.00 -7.91 -11.27
C GLU A 27 17.61 -8.01 -9.87
N TYR A 28 18.20 -6.92 -9.38
CA TYR A 28 18.73 -6.85 -8.03
C TYR A 28 17.64 -7.07 -6.97
N LEU A 29 16.55 -6.29 -7.03
CA LEU A 29 15.45 -6.36 -6.06
C LEU A 29 14.73 -7.71 -6.11
N ARG A 30 14.54 -8.29 -7.29
CA ARG A 30 13.96 -9.63 -7.45
C ARG A 30 14.80 -10.69 -6.75
N GLY A 31 16.13 -10.62 -6.88
CA GLY A 31 17.06 -11.49 -6.16
C GLY A 31 16.95 -11.32 -4.63
N GLU A 32 16.92 -10.08 -4.16
CA GLU A 32 16.79 -9.79 -2.72
C GLU A 32 15.45 -10.22 -2.14
N LEU A 33 14.34 -10.05 -2.86
CA LEU A 33 13.03 -10.54 -2.43
C LEU A 33 12.99 -12.07 -2.33
N ASN A 34 13.55 -12.79 -3.31
CA ASN A 34 13.69 -14.25 -3.22
C ASN A 34 14.59 -14.67 -2.04
N ASN A 35 15.60 -13.87 -1.69
CA ASN A 35 16.39 -14.12 -0.49
C ASN A 35 15.59 -13.90 0.80
N GLN A 36 14.75 -12.87 0.85
CA GLN A 36 13.89 -12.55 1.99
C GLN A 36 12.78 -13.60 2.22
N LEU A 37 12.28 -14.24 1.15
CA LEU A 37 11.29 -15.32 1.26
C LEU A 37 11.78 -16.47 2.15
N LYS A 38 13.08 -16.79 2.13
CA LYS A 38 13.65 -17.82 3.01
C LYS A 38 13.37 -17.56 4.49
N SER A 39 13.50 -16.30 4.93
CA SER A 39 13.18 -15.92 6.32
C SER A 39 11.69 -15.96 6.61
N ILE A 40 10.84 -15.66 5.61
CA ILE A 40 9.39 -15.77 5.74
C ILE A 40 8.97 -17.24 5.87
N ASP A 41 9.58 -18.14 5.10
CA ASP A 41 9.31 -19.59 5.16
C ASP A 41 9.70 -20.18 6.52
N GLU A 42 10.84 -19.75 7.07
CA GLU A 42 11.26 -20.12 8.42
C GLU A 42 10.24 -19.68 9.48
N LEU A 43 9.68 -18.48 9.35
CA LEU A 43 8.62 -18.00 10.25
C LEU A 43 7.30 -18.73 10.04
N ALA A 44 6.95 -19.06 8.80
CA ALA A 44 5.72 -19.78 8.45
C ALA A 44 5.73 -21.23 8.96
N ALA A 45 6.91 -21.83 9.11
CA ALA A 45 7.07 -23.16 9.69
C ALA A 45 6.78 -23.23 11.20
N ILE A 46 6.67 -22.08 11.88
CA ILE A 46 6.34 -22.03 13.31
C ILE A 46 4.89 -22.47 13.50
N GLN A 47 4.68 -23.52 14.30
CA GLN A 47 3.36 -24.04 14.58
C GLN A 47 2.55 -23.03 15.42
N ILE A 48 1.45 -22.54 14.84
CA ILE A 48 0.49 -21.67 15.54
C ILE A 48 -0.61 -22.55 16.14
N PRO A 49 -0.90 -22.47 17.45
CA PRO A 49 -1.99 -23.22 18.06
C PRO A 49 -3.33 -22.93 17.37
N GLU A 50 -4.15 -23.97 17.18
CA GLU A 50 -5.49 -23.81 16.61
C GLU A 50 -6.31 -22.83 17.46
N GLY A 51 -7.03 -21.93 16.80
CA GLY A 51 -7.83 -20.90 17.47
C GLY A 51 -7.03 -19.69 17.98
N THR A 52 -5.73 -19.61 17.72
CA THR A 52 -4.96 -18.37 17.99
C THR A 52 -5.56 -17.20 17.20
N PRO A 53 -6.04 -16.15 17.86
CA PRO A 53 -6.63 -15.00 17.16
C PRO A 53 -5.55 -14.18 16.45
N LEU A 54 -5.93 -13.54 15.34
CA LEU A 54 -5.04 -12.61 14.65
C LEU A 54 -4.73 -11.39 15.52
N ALA A 55 -3.46 -11.03 15.63
CA ALA A 55 -3.00 -9.83 16.32
C ALA A 55 -3.16 -8.57 15.43
N ALA A 56 -4.40 -8.24 15.03
CA ALA A 56 -4.68 -7.09 14.15
C ALA A 56 -4.38 -5.73 14.80
N HIS A 57 -4.42 -5.66 16.13
CA HIS A 57 -4.10 -4.46 16.91
C HIS A 57 -3.13 -4.83 18.04
N GLY A 58 -2.17 -3.94 18.32
CA GLY A 58 -1.21 -4.14 19.42
C GLY A 58 -1.80 -3.93 20.82
N VAL A 59 -3.05 -3.47 20.92
CA VAL A 59 -3.76 -3.25 22.18
C VAL A 59 -5.18 -3.83 22.08
N PRO A 60 -5.75 -4.35 23.18
CA PRO A 60 -7.15 -4.77 23.21
C PRO A 60 -8.08 -3.60 22.88
N PHE A 61 -9.09 -3.85 22.05
CA PHE A 61 -10.15 -2.87 21.72
C PHE A 61 -11.52 -3.35 22.21
N PRO A 62 -11.70 -3.53 23.54
CA PRO A 62 -12.95 -4.02 24.10
C PRO A 62 -14.03 -2.92 24.09
N PRO A 63 -15.32 -3.26 24.25
CA PRO A 63 -16.42 -2.30 24.22
C PRO A 63 -16.26 -1.12 25.18
N GLU A 64 -15.61 -1.31 26.32
CA GLU A 64 -15.39 -0.29 27.35
C GLU A 64 -14.35 0.75 26.96
N LEU A 65 -13.42 0.39 26.06
CA LEU A 65 -12.41 1.30 25.51
C LEU A 65 -12.79 1.85 24.13
N ARG A 66 -13.97 1.47 23.62
CA ARG A 66 -14.43 1.92 22.31
C ARG A 66 -14.79 3.41 22.39
N PRO A 67 -14.10 4.29 21.63
CA PRO A 67 -14.49 5.69 21.56
C PRO A 67 -15.89 5.83 20.96
N ALA A 68 -16.60 6.89 21.34
CA ALA A 68 -17.86 7.23 20.72
C ALA A 68 -17.67 7.49 19.22
N ALA A 69 -18.71 7.19 18.43
CA ALA A 69 -18.72 7.58 17.02
C ALA A 69 -18.60 9.09 16.89
N ARG A 70 -17.85 9.56 15.88
CA ARG A 70 -17.81 10.97 15.53
C ARG A 70 -19.22 11.44 15.18
N PRO A 71 -19.71 12.57 15.74
CA PRO A 71 -21.04 13.09 15.41
C PRO A 71 -21.12 13.53 13.94
N ASP A 72 -22.33 13.47 13.38
CA ASP A 72 -22.62 13.92 12.01
C ASP A 72 -22.80 15.44 11.96
N GLU A 73 -21.74 16.17 12.32
CA GLU A 73 -21.68 17.62 12.31
C GLU A 73 -20.73 18.08 11.20
N ALA A 74 -21.20 18.97 10.34
CA ALA A 74 -20.38 19.55 9.29
C ALA A 74 -19.33 20.50 9.89
N GLN A 75 -18.06 20.27 9.57
CA GLN A 75 -16.94 21.13 9.97
C GLN A 75 -16.24 21.66 8.71
N PRO A 76 -16.35 22.96 8.39
CA PRO A 76 -15.60 23.54 7.28
C PRO A 76 -14.10 23.46 7.55
N SER A 77 -13.32 22.96 6.59
CA SER A 77 -11.87 22.79 6.76
C SER A 77 -11.13 24.15 6.80
N GLY A 78 -11.48 25.07 5.91
CA GLY A 78 -10.79 26.37 5.75
C GLY A 78 -9.40 26.26 5.09
N LEU A 79 -8.94 25.05 4.78
CA LEU A 79 -7.56 24.76 4.35
C LEU A 79 -7.37 24.75 2.83
N ASN A 80 -8.38 25.12 2.04
CA ASN A 80 -8.34 24.95 0.57
C ASN A 80 -7.10 25.59 -0.06
N ALA A 81 -6.79 26.84 0.30
CA ALA A 81 -5.63 27.55 -0.24
C ALA A 81 -4.29 26.93 0.18
N GLU A 82 -4.20 26.47 1.44
CA GLU A 82 -2.99 25.82 1.97
C GLU A 82 -2.74 24.45 1.33
N ILE A 83 -3.81 23.66 1.11
CA ILE A 83 -3.74 22.36 0.44
C ILE A 83 -3.24 22.53 -0.99
N VAL A 84 -3.83 23.47 -1.73
CA VAL A 84 -3.44 23.74 -3.13
C VAL A 84 -2.01 24.25 -3.21
N ALA A 85 -1.57 25.09 -2.25
CA ALA A 85 -0.19 25.59 -2.20
C ALA A 85 0.85 24.46 -1.97
N GLY A 86 0.45 23.32 -1.41
CA GLY A 86 1.32 22.16 -1.21
C GLY A 86 1.49 21.26 -2.44
N ALA A 87 0.79 21.53 -3.53
CA ALA A 87 0.78 20.66 -4.69
C ALA A 87 1.92 20.99 -5.69
N PRO A 88 2.52 19.98 -6.34
CA PRO A 88 3.56 20.21 -7.34
C PRO A 88 3.10 21.06 -8.53
N GLU A 89 1.86 20.88 -8.96
CA GLU A 89 1.27 21.59 -10.10
C GLU A 89 -0.21 21.89 -9.83
N THR A 90 -0.62 23.11 -10.17
CA THR A 90 -1.99 23.58 -9.93
C THR A 90 -2.49 24.44 -11.09
N ALA A 91 -3.79 24.41 -11.31
CA ALA A 91 -4.46 25.25 -12.29
C ALA A 91 -5.83 25.65 -11.74
N GLU A 92 -6.15 26.94 -11.72
CA GLU A 92 -7.48 27.47 -11.33
C GLU A 92 -7.99 26.99 -9.96
N GLY A 93 -7.08 26.71 -9.00
CA GLY A 93 -7.44 26.20 -7.68
C GLY A 93 -7.61 24.68 -7.59
N TYR A 94 -7.26 23.95 -8.65
CA TYR A 94 -7.27 22.50 -8.74
C TYR A 94 -5.85 21.93 -8.76
N LEU A 95 -5.72 20.69 -8.32
CA LEU A 95 -4.52 19.88 -8.53
C LEU A 95 -4.46 19.51 -10.00
N HIS A 96 -3.41 19.93 -10.70
CA HIS A 96 -3.24 19.60 -12.11
C HIS A 96 -2.40 18.33 -12.24
N VAL A 97 -2.93 17.34 -12.96
CA VAL A 97 -2.27 16.04 -13.19
C VAL A 97 -2.42 15.65 -14.67
N PRO A 98 -1.53 14.79 -15.21
CA PRO A 98 -1.73 14.22 -16.52
C PRO A 98 -3.11 13.55 -16.64
N GLY A 99 -3.73 13.70 -17.81
CA GLY A 99 -5.04 13.09 -18.08
C GLY A 99 -5.01 11.58 -17.93
N ILE A 100 -6.07 11.02 -17.35
CA ILE A 100 -6.22 9.56 -17.23
C ILE A 100 -6.62 9.01 -18.60
N PRO A 101 -6.03 7.90 -19.08
CA PRO A 101 -6.50 7.23 -20.29
C PRO A 101 -7.96 6.80 -20.11
N HIS A 102 -8.84 7.22 -21.01
CA HIS A 102 -10.23 6.79 -21.01
C HIS A 102 -10.39 5.63 -21.99
N GLN A 103 -11.07 4.58 -21.57
CA GLN A 103 -11.57 3.55 -22.47
C GLN A 103 -13.02 3.88 -22.81
N GLU A 104 -13.29 4.26 -24.06
CA GLU A 104 -14.67 4.32 -24.57
C GLU A 104 -15.23 2.89 -24.51
N LEU A 105 -16.36 2.73 -23.83
CA LEU A 105 -17.10 1.46 -23.80
C LEU A 105 -18.08 1.49 -24.97
N ASP A 106 -17.89 0.58 -25.94
CA ASP A 106 -18.85 0.32 -27.04
C ASP A 106 -20.15 -0.33 -26.54
#